data_AF-A0A417CC04-F1
#
_entry.id   AF-A0A417CC04-F1
#
_cell.length_a   1.000
_cell.length_b   1.000
_cell.length_c   1.000
_cell.angle_alpha   90.00
_cell.angle_beta   90.00
_cell.angle_gamma   90.00
#
_symmetry.space_group_name_H-M   'P 1'
#
loop_
_entity.id
_entity.type
_entity.pdbx_description
1 polymer ?
#
loop_
_entity_poly.entity_id
_entity_poly.type
_entity_poly.pdbx_seq_one_letter_code
_entity_poly.pdbx_strand_id
1 'polypeptide(L)'
;MTLSQTSLTLTSKGQTASLTATVTPDNAANKNITWSSSDSSIVTVNASGTVTAIANGTADITATAADGSGVSAKCSVTVRVPNNVRNITLEGGKSKTIGPDIDDFDNVDFKQVTFDIKNDNKSIEIAGFNATEYAAGVTIEGLRAGYAVIIAKYNGTVLLTYNVTITSDWQEYLGYVSWRHTVESRIWTDGMSLKDKMDAARDFIKTNYDYKNGSGAAVYVYNDKTLDCHSATEIMGDFAKDAGANVKYSNTTTGLHYDYFADSKAGRHTFNVIFIDGAWAPYDASPLP
;
A
#
# COMPACT_ATOMS: atom_id res chain seq x y z
N MET A 1 41.36 -3.42 28.69
CA MET A 1 40.26 -2.47 28.47
C MET A 1 39.03 -3.23 27.99
N THR A 2 37.84 -2.81 28.41
CA THR A 2 36.55 -3.33 27.91
C THR A 2 35.58 -2.19 27.61
N LEU A 3 34.54 -2.46 26.82
CA LEU A 3 33.40 -1.55 26.60
C LEU A 3 32.14 -2.11 27.26
N SER A 4 31.22 -1.22 27.64
CA SER A 4 29.89 -1.58 28.16
C SER A 4 29.06 -2.40 27.19
N GLN A 5 29.29 -2.23 25.88
CA GLN A 5 28.59 -2.91 24.79
C GLN A 5 29.55 -3.15 23.63
N THR A 6 29.34 -4.24 22.90
CA THR A 6 30.09 -4.58 21.69
C THR A 6 29.30 -4.34 20.41
N SER A 7 27.98 -4.10 20.52
CA SER A 7 27.13 -3.69 19.41
C SER A 7 26.02 -2.73 19.85
N LEU A 8 25.58 -1.88 18.91
CA LEU A 8 24.49 -0.92 19.08
C LEU A 8 23.65 -0.82 17.80
N THR A 9 22.35 -0.62 17.95
CA THR A 9 21.43 -0.28 16.84
C THR A 9 20.73 1.04 17.14
N LEU A 10 20.86 2.01 16.25
CA LEU A 10 20.21 3.33 16.34
C LEU A 10 19.20 3.47 15.19
N THR A 11 17.97 3.86 15.48
CA THR A 11 16.83 3.86 14.55
C THR A 11 16.29 5.25 14.23
N SER A 12 16.95 6.31 14.72
CA SER A 12 16.56 7.69 14.44
C SER A 12 17.77 8.57 14.17
N LYS A 13 17.65 9.50 13.22
CA LYS A 13 18.73 10.46 12.92
C LYS A 13 18.95 11.35 14.15
N GLY A 14 20.20 11.48 14.58
CA GLY A 14 20.55 12.20 15.80
C GLY A 14 20.32 11.44 17.11
N GLN A 15 19.84 10.18 17.06
CA GLN A 15 19.75 9.35 18.25
C GLN A 15 21.13 9.17 18.88
N THR A 16 21.19 9.28 20.21
CA THR A 16 22.41 9.12 20.97
C THR A 16 22.39 7.87 21.84
N ALA A 17 23.55 7.23 22.02
CA ALA A 17 23.79 6.17 23.00
C ALA A 17 25.11 6.45 23.72
N SER A 18 25.27 5.96 24.96
CA SER A 18 26.51 6.14 25.72
C SER A 18 27.29 4.83 25.79
N LEU A 19 28.55 4.85 25.38
CA LEU A 19 29.50 3.77 25.57
C LEU A 19 30.45 4.12 26.73
N THR A 20 30.60 3.20 27.67
CA THR A 20 31.57 3.34 28.77
C THR A 20 32.76 2.43 28.51
N ALA A 21 33.97 2.98 28.60
CA ALA A 21 35.22 2.23 28.50
C ALA A 21 35.85 2.05 29.88
N THR A 22 36.25 0.82 30.23
CA THR A 22 36.90 0.50 31.50
C THR A 22 38.37 0.15 31.25
N VAL A 23 39.30 0.90 31.86
CA VAL A 23 40.75 0.67 31.79
C VAL A 23 41.18 -0.25 32.93
N THR A 24 42.01 -1.24 32.62
CA THR A 24 42.56 -2.22 33.58
C THR A 24 44.08 -2.29 33.45
N PRO A 25 44.84 -2.43 34.54
CA PRO A 25 44.36 -2.56 35.93
C PRO A 25 43.85 -1.23 36.50
N ASP A 26 43.05 -1.30 37.58
CA ASP A 26 42.42 -0.12 38.18
C ASP A 26 43.42 0.91 38.73
N ASN A 27 44.66 0.51 38.99
CA ASN A 27 45.74 1.39 39.42
C ASN A 27 46.57 1.97 38.25
N ALA A 28 46.10 1.85 37.01
CA ALA A 28 46.74 2.48 35.86
C ALA A 28 46.92 3.99 36.10
N ALA A 29 48.15 4.47 35.89
CA ALA A 29 48.51 5.87 36.12
C ALA A 29 47.78 6.83 35.16
N ASN A 30 47.45 6.35 33.94
CA ASN A 30 46.70 7.09 32.95
C ASN A 30 45.44 6.29 32.56
N LYS A 31 44.26 6.85 32.83
CA LYS A 31 42.96 6.27 32.48
C LYS A 31 42.25 7.01 31.35
N ASN A 32 42.94 7.93 30.68
CA ASN A 32 42.37 8.70 29.59
C ASN A 32 42.10 7.80 28.38
N ILE A 33 40.98 8.05 27.72
CA ILE A 33 40.52 7.32 26.55
C ILE A 33 40.40 8.28 25.37
N THR A 34 40.91 7.87 24.22
CA THR A 34 40.62 8.51 22.94
C THR A 34 39.59 7.69 22.18
N TRP A 35 38.55 8.35 21.69
CA TRP A 35 37.49 7.72 20.90
C TRP A 35 37.64 8.05 19.42
N SER A 36 37.33 7.09 18.56
CA SER A 36 37.24 7.30 17.11
C SER A 36 36.09 6.52 16.51
N SER A 37 35.60 7.00 15.37
CA SER A 37 34.65 6.30 14.51
C SER A 37 35.37 5.86 13.23
N SER A 38 35.07 4.66 12.73
CA SER A 38 35.55 4.22 11.42
C SER A 38 34.92 5.00 10.26
N ASP A 39 33.72 5.56 10.47
CA ASP A 39 33.02 6.41 9.49
C ASP A 39 32.14 7.45 10.20
N SER A 40 32.65 8.68 10.29
CA SER A 40 31.94 9.82 10.91
C SER A 40 30.71 10.29 10.11
N SER A 41 30.56 9.88 8.85
CA SER A 41 29.36 10.19 8.05
C SER A 41 28.16 9.31 8.43
N ILE A 42 28.40 8.15 9.06
CA ILE A 42 27.39 7.21 9.54
C ILE A 42 27.13 7.43 11.04
N VAL A 43 28.19 7.44 11.84
CA VAL A 43 28.11 7.58 13.30
C VAL A 43 29.28 8.38 13.85
N THR A 44 29.01 9.27 14.79
CA THR A 44 30.06 10.03 15.50
C THR A 44 30.15 9.60 16.95
N VAL A 45 31.29 9.85 17.59
CA VAL A 45 31.49 9.66 19.03
C VAL A 45 32.24 10.87 19.58
N ASN A 46 31.81 11.41 20.72
CA ASN A 46 32.50 12.52 21.38
C ASN A 46 33.50 12.02 22.44
N ALA A 47 34.22 12.93 23.08
CA ALA A 47 35.23 12.61 24.09
C ALA A 47 34.66 11.88 25.35
N SER A 48 33.36 12.01 25.63
CA SER A 48 32.69 11.31 26.74
C SER A 48 32.14 9.94 26.36
N GLY A 49 32.38 9.44 25.14
CA GLY A 49 31.84 8.17 24.67
C GLY A 49 30.36 8.23 24.25
N THR A 50 29.81 9.42 24.02
CA THR A 50 28.45 9.58 23.48
C THR A 50 28.48 9.39 21.96
N VAL A 51 27.87 8.30 21.51
CA VAL A 51 27.70 7.92 20.11
C VAL A 51 26.45 8.60 19.55
N THR A 52 26.51 9.21 18.36
CA THR A 52 25.38 9.90 17.70
C THR A 52 25.20 9.41 16.26
N ALA A 53 23.98 8.99 15.92
CA ALA A 53 23.60 8.58 14.57
C ALA A 53 23.54 9.76 13.59
N ILE A 54 24.19 9.62 12.42
CA ILE A 54 24.21 10.64 11.36
C ILE A 54 23.43 10.19 10.12
N ALA A 55 23.75 9.00 9.59
CA ALA A 55 23.15 8.42 8.39
C ALA A 55 23.10 6.89 8.47
N ASN A 56 22.27 6.27 7.62
CA ASN A 56 22.14 4.81 7.58
C ASN A 56 23.46 4.13 7.18
N GLY A 57 23.76 3.00 7.82
CA GLY A 57 24.98 2.23 7.59
C GLY A 57 25.53 1.59 8.87
N THR A 58 26.72 1.02 8.79
CA THR A 58 27.43 0.43 9.94
C THR A 58 28.82 1.04 10.07
N ALA A 59 29.19 1.43 11.30
CA ALA A 59 30.50 1.96 11.63
C ALA A 59 30.96 1.43 13.00
N ASP A 60 32.25 1.20 13.15
CA ASP A 60 32.84 0.79 14.42
C ASP A 60 33.26 2.02 15.22
N ILE A 61 32.83 2.07 16.48
CA ILE A 61 33.38 2.99 17.48
C ILE A 61 34.50 2.30 18.24
N THR A 62 35.68 2.92 18.26
CA THR A 62 36.88 2.40 18.93
C THR A 62 37.24 3.30 20.12
N ALA A 63 37.43 2.70 21.28
CA ALA A 63 38.07 3.32 22.44
C ALA A 63 39.52 2.83 22.53
N THR A 64 40.47 3.75 22.66
CA THR A 64 41.91 3.45 22.76
C THR A 64 42.49 4.09 24.02
N ALA A 65 43.34 3.35 24.74
CA ALA A 65 44.02 3.85 25.93
C ALA A 65 45.06 4.90 25.52
N ALA A 66 45.05 6.05 26.19
CA ALA A 66 45.94 7.16 25.89
C ALA A 66 47.31 7.07 26.61
N ASP A 67 47.62 5.94 27.24
CA ASP A 67 48.88 5.68 27.97
C ASP A 67 50.03 5.22 27.05
N GLY A 68 49.78 5.07 25.76
CA GLY A 68 50.75 4.60 24.77
C GLY A 68 50.83 3.08 24.64
N SER A 69 50.03 2.31 25.39
CA SER A 69 50.01 0.84 25.32
C SER A 69 49.42 0.29 24.01
N GLY A 70 48.64 1.09 23.29
CA GLY A 70 47.91 0.66 22.09
C GLY A 70 46.69 -0.23 22.38
N VAL A 71 46.35 -0.47 23.65
CA VAL A 71 45.19 -1.27 24.03
C VAL A 71 43.90 -0.57 23.59
N SER A 72 43.03 -1.28 22.88
CA SER A 72 41.75 -0.74 22.40
C SER A 72 40.61 -1.76 22.50
N ALA A 73 39.38 -1.26 22.44
CA ALA A 73 38.15 -2.06 22.36
C ALA A 73 37.18 -1.41 21.35
N LYS A 74 36.35 -2.24 20.70
CA LYS A 74 35.45 -1.81 19.62
C LYS A 74 33.99 -2.15 19.92
N CYS A 75 33.10 -1.28 19.45
CA CYS A 75 31.66 -1.48 19.41
C CYS A 75 31.16 -1.25 17.98
N SER A 76 30.49 -2.25 17.39
CA SER A 76 29.92 -2.12 16.05
C SER A 76 28.54 -1.45 16.12
N VAL A 77 28.37 -0.32 15.44
CA VAL A 77 27.14 0.48 15.51
C VAL A 77 26.45 0.47 14.16
N THR A 78 25.20 0.02 14.13
CA THR A 78 24.34 0.04 12.93
C THR A 78 23.28 1.12 13.09
N VAL A 79 23.20 2.02 12.12
CA VAL A 79 22.18 3.06 12.02
C VAL A 79 21.17 2.67 10.95
N ARG A 80 19.90 2.59 11.33
CA ARG A 80 18.76 2.25 10.44
C ARG A 80 17.59 3.19 10.71
N VAL A 81 17.72 4.43 10.23
CA VAL A 81 16.66 5.44 10.21
C VAL A 81 15.67 5.09 9.09
N PRO A 82 14.41 4.78 9.41
CA PRO A 82 13.41 4.46 8.38
C PRO A 82 13.11 5.70 7.51
N ASN A 83 13.27 5.58 6.19
CA ASN A 83 12.71 6.57 5.26
C ASN A 83 11.23 6.26 5.03
N ASN A 84 10.40 6.77 5.93
CA ASN A 84 8.98 6.41 5.98
C ASN A 84 8.07 7.28 5.09
N VAL A 85 8.62 8.13 4.22
CA VAL A 85 7.84 8.93 3.28
C VAL A 85 8.27 8.67 1.84
N ARG A 86 7.31 8.34 0.97
CA ARG A 86 7.51 8.03 -0.44
C ARG A 86 6.63 8.94 -1.29
N ASN A 87 7.17 9.45 -2.39
CA ASN A 87 6.39 10.24 -3.36
C ASN A 87 6.13 9.38 -4.59
N ILE A 88 4.87 9.34 -5.04
CA ILE A 88 4.43 8.60 -6.21
C ILE A 88 3.77 9.58 -7.17
N THR A 89 4.07 9.44 -8.47
CA THR A 89 3.45 10.22 -9.53
C THR A 89 2.89 9.27 -10.58
N LEU A 90 1.64 9.46 -10.95
CA LEU A 90 0.93 8.65 -11.95
C LEU A 90 0.11 9.55 -12.87
N GLU A 91 -0.02 9.13 -14.13
CA GLU A 91 -0.99 9.72 -15.06
C GLU A 91 -2.38 9.09 -14.85
N GLY A 92 -3.44 9.76 -15.31
CA GLY A 92 -4.79 9.19 -15.35
C GLY A 92 -4.83 7.89 -16.15
N GLY A 93 -5.56 6.88 -15.64
CA GLY A 93 -5.68 5.54 -16.22
C GLY A 93 -4.43 4.67 -16.04
N LYS A 94 -3.43 5.13 -15.27
CA LYS A 94 -2.29 4.30 -14.87
C LYS A 94 -2.52 3.74 -13.48
N SER A 95 -2.11 2.49 -13.29
CA SER A 95 -2.17 1.81 -12.02
C SER A 95 -0.78 1.48 -11.46
N LYS A 96 -0.68 1.36 -10.14
CA LYS A 96 0.53 0.95 -9.43
C LYS A 96 0.19 0.30 -8.09
N THR A 97 0.84 -0.80 -7.77
CA THR A 97 0.85 -1.37 -6.41
C THR A 97 1.95 -0.71 -5.60
N ILE A 98 1.59 -0.22 -4.41
CA ILE A 98 2.51 0.38 -3.45
C ILE A 98 2.30 -0.25 -2.06
N GLY A 99 3.37 -0.39 -1.29
CA GLY A 99 3.28 -0.84 0.09
C GLY A 99 4.65 -1.24 0.64
N PRO A 100 4.73 -1.53 1.95
CA PRO A 100 5.97 -1.97 2.59
C PRO A 100 6.28 -3.42 2.22
N ASP A 101 7.58 -3.71 2.11
CA ASP A 101 8.11 -5.06 1.89
C ASP A 101 9.21 -5.41 2.89
N ILE A 102 9.75 -6.62 2.76
CA ILE A 102 10.80 -7.16 3.62
C ILE A 102 12.13 -6.40 3.52
N ASP A 103 12.39 -5.69 2.43
CA ASP A 103 13.57 -4.84 2.30
C ASP A 103 13.42 -3.57 3.16
N ASP A 104 12.17 -3.13 3.36
CA ASP A 104 11.82 -1.96 4.15
C ASP A 104 11.81 -2.23 5.67
N PHE A 105 11.30 -3.38 6.11
CA PHE A 105 11.08 -3.67 7.53
C PHE A 105 11.38 -5.12 7.91
N ASP A 106 12.20 -5.29 8.95
CA ASP A 106 12.37 -6.56 9.64
C ASP A 106 11.23 -6.80 10.65
N ASN A 107 10.82 -8.06 10.83
CA ASN A 107 9.87 -8.50 11.87
C ASN A 107 8.45 -7.88 11.79
N VAL A 108 7.99 -7.54 10.58
CA VAL A 108 6.60 -7.15 10.33
C VAL A 108 5.83 -8.36 9.82
N ASP A 109 4.68 -8.66 10.43
CA ASP A 109 3.71 -9.56 9.82
C ASP A 109 2.90 -8.77 8.77
N PHE A 110 3.35 -8.86 7.52
CA PHE A 110 2.74 -8.11 6.41
C PHE A 110 1.26 -8.45 6.18
N LYS A 111 0.79 -9.62 6.63
CA LYS A 111 -0.63 -9.98 6.55
C LYS A 111 -1.52 -9.16 7.50
N GLN A 112 -0.92 -8.49 8.48
CA GLN A 112 -1.60 -7.62 9.43
C GLN A 112 -1.38 -6.13 9.14
N VAL A 113 -0.72 -5.79 8.03
CA VAL A 113 -0.58 -4.40 7.61
C VAL A 113 -1.93 -3.87 7.12
N THR A 114 -2.23 -2.64 7.54
CA THR A 114 -3.43 -1.90 7.17
C THR A 114 -3.04 -0.63 6.43
N PHE A 115 -3.97 -0.08 5.64
CA PHE A 115 -3.75 1.14 4.86
C PHE A 115 -4.84 2.16 5.18
N ASP A 116 -4.44 3.32 5.70
CA ASP A 116 -5.32 4.49 5.78
C ASP A 116 -5.21 5.29 4.49
N ILE A 117 -6.35 5.62 3.88
CA ILE A 117 -6.40 6.32 2.59
C ILE A 117 -7.09 7.66 2.80
N LYS A 118 -6.40 8.74 2.43
CA LYS A 118 -6.94 10.11 2.36
C LYS A 118 -6.99 10.53 0.90
N ASN A 119 -8.20 10.63 0.36
CA ASN A 119 -8.45 10.83 -1.08
C ASN A 119 -9.65 11.76 -1.31
N ASP A 120 -9.59 12.95 -0.71
CA ASP A 120 -10.73 13.88 -0.63
C ASP A 120 -11.26 14.30 -2.01
N ASN A 121 -10.36 14.45 -2.99
CA ASN A 121 -10.71 14.84 -4.36
C ASN A 121 -11.08 13.67 -5.28
N LYS A 122 -11.15 12.44 -4.75
CA LYS A 122 -11.36 11.22 -5.54
C LYS A 122 -10.35 11.12 -6.71
N SER A 123 -9.10 11.47 -6.44
CA SER A 123 -8.02 11.48 -7.42
C SER A 123 -7.58 10.07 -7.80
N ILE A 124 -7.75 9.10 -6.90
CA ILE A 124 -7.43 7.68 -7.13
C ILE A 124 -8.63 6.75 -6.88
N GLU A 125 -8.58 5.56 -7.47
CA GLU A 125 -9.37 4.40 -7.09
C GLU A 125 -8.48 3.34 -6.41
N ILE A 126 -9.04 2.58 -5.47
CA ILE A 126 -8.37 1.43 -4.87
C ILE A 126 -8.80 0.18 -5.62
N ALA A 127 -7.89 -0.37 -6.43
CA ALA A 127 -8.15 -1.55 -7.24
C ALA A 127 -8.03 -2.86 -6.44
N GLY A 128 -7.36 -2.83 -5.29
CA GLY A 128 -7.30 -3.97 -4.38
C GLY A 128 -6.17 -3.89 -3.36
N PHE A 129 -6.17 -4.85 -2.45
CA PHE A 129 -5.12 -5.06 -1.47
C PHE A 129 -4.55 -6.47 -1.64
N ASN A 130 -3.24 -6.60 -1.46
CA ASN A 130 -2.59 -7.89 -1.41
C ASN A 130 -1.65 -7.97 -0.22
N ALA A 131 -1.55 -9.16 0.36
CA ALA A 131 -0.57 -9.41 1.40
C ALA A 131 0.03 -10.81 1.22
N THR A 132 1.34 -10.88 1.38
CA THR A 132 2.12 -12.11 1.41
C THR A 132 2.88 -12.18 2.72
N GLU A 133 3.73 -13.18 2.90
CA GLU A 133 4.68 -13.22 4.02
C GLU A 133 5.83 -12.21 3.86
N TYR A 134 6.01 -11.61 2.66
CA TYR A 134 7.13 -10.72 2.35
C TYR A 134 6.74 -9.26 2.11
N ALA A 135 5.46 -8.98 1.87
CA ALA A 135 5.00 -7.64 1.52
C ALA A 135 3.50 -7.48 1.73
N ALA A 136 3.10 -6.24 1.98
CA ALA A 136 1.72 -5.79 1.92
C ALA A 136 1.61 -4.70 0.85
N GLY A 137 0.53 -4.69 0.07
CA GLY A 137 0.34 -3.73 -1.00
C GLY A 137 -1.10 -3.28 -1.13
N VAL A 138 -1.23 -2.04 -1.60
CA VAL A 138 -2.47 -1.47 -2.13
C VAL A 138 -2.23 -1.09 -3.58
N THR A 139 -3.10 -1.57 -4.46
CA THR A 139 -3.09 -1.21 -5.87
C THR A 139 -3.98 0.00 -6.07
N ILE A 140 -3.40 1.07 -6.59
CA ILE A 140 -4.09 2.32 -6.89
C ILE A 140 -4.15 2.56 -8.38
N GLU A 141 -5.19 3.26 -8.82
CA GLU A 141 -5.35 3.75 -10.19
C GLU A 141 -5.64 5.24 -10.20
N GLY A 142 -4.98 6.00 -11.09
CA GLY A 142 -5.20 7.43 -11.24
C GLY A 142 -6.49 7.74 -11.98
N LEU A 143 -7.39 8.51 -11.37
CA LEU A 143 -8.66 8.92 -11.98
C LEU A 143 -8.67 10.37 -12.42
N ARG A 144 -8.25 11.27 -11.53
CA ARG A 144 -8.35 12.74 -11.72
C ARG A 144 -7.09 13.40 -11.22
N ALA A 145 -6.64 14.44 -11.93
CA ALA A 145 -5.51 15.24 -11.50
C ALA A 145 -5.72 15.74 -10.07
N GLY A 146 -4.72 15.55 -9.22
CA GLY A 146 -4.85 15.87 -7.80
C GLY A 146 -3.96 15.01 -6.93
N TYR A 147 -4.39 14.81 -5.68
CA TYR A 147 -3.52 14.33 -4.62
C TYR A 147 -4.24 13.38 -3.67
N ALA A 148 -3.53 12.34 -3.23
CA ALA A 148 -3.96 11.42 -2.20
C ALA A 148 -2.79 11.08 -1.26
N VAL A 149 -3.11 10.75 -0.01
CA VAL A 149 -2.13 10.23 0.96
C VAL A 149 -2.54 8.83 1.37
N ILE A 150 -1.60 7.89 1.32
CA ILE A 150 -1.81 6.51 1.76
C ILE A 150 -0.82 6.21 2.87
N ILE A 151 -1.28 5.67 3.99
CA ILE A 151 -0.46 5.40 5.18
C ILE A 151 -0.55 3.91 5.51
N ALA A 152 0.54 3.19 5.31
CA ALA A 152 0.68 1.79 5.73
C ALA A 152 0.99 1.74 7.23
N LYS A 153 0.25 0.92 7.98
CA LYS A 153 0.37 0.77 9.43
C LYS A 153 0.45 -0.69 9.86
N TYR A 154 1.21 -0.95 10.92
CA TYR A 154 1.27 -2.24 11.59
C TYR A 154 1.16 -2.03 13.11
N ASN A 155 0.21 -2.71 13.77
CA ASN A 155 -0.10 -2.53 15.19
C ASN A 155 -0.29 -1.06 15.61
N GLY A 156 -0.97 -0.27 14.75
CA GLY A 156 -1.20 1.16 14.95
C GLY A 156 0.01 2.07 14.68
N THR A 157 1.20 1.50 14.47
CA THR A 157 2.42 2.26 14.14
C THR A 157 2.49 2.50 12.64
N VAL A 158 2.82 3.73 12.23
CA VAL A 158 3.05 4.07 10.82
C VAL A 158 4.34 3.42 10.33
N LEU A 159 4.22 2.59 9.29
CA LEU A 159 5.36 2.04 8.55
C LEU A 159 5.81 3.02 7.47
N LEU A 160 4.92 3.29 6.50
CA LEU A 160 5.19 4.15 5.34
C LEU A 160 4.03 5.10 5.08
N THR A 161 4.35 6.30 4.63
CA THR A 161 3.42 7.30 4.11
C THR A 161 3.74 7.56 2.65
N TYR A 162 2.75 7.42 1.78
CA TYR A 162 2.85 7.66 0.35
C TYR A 162 2.08 8.92 0.00
N ASN A 163 2.79 9.91 -0.55
CA ASN A 163 2.24 11.11 -1.15
C ASN A 163 2.04 10.81 -2.64
N VAL A 164 0.78 10.64 -3.06
CA VAL A 164 0.43 10.26 -4.42
C VAL A 164 -0.08 11.48 -5.18
N THR A 165 0.57 11.81 -6.29
CA THR A 165 0.17 12.88 -7.20
C THR A 165 -0.31 12.27 -8.52
N ILE A 166 -1.52 12.64 -8.93
CA ILE A 166 -2.06 12.31 -10.25
C ILE A 166 -1.91 13.51 -11.17
N THR A 167 -1.28 13.33 -12.32
CA THR A 167 -0.87 14.44 -13.20
C THR A 167 -1.90 14.77 -14.28
N SER A 168 -2.84 13.86 -14.57
CA SER A 168 -3.84 14.03 -15.62
C SER A 168 -5.14 13.31 -15.27
N ASP A 169 -6.24 13.79 -15.85
CA ASP A 169 -7.54 13.14 -15.76
C ASP A 169 -7.62 11.93 -16.68
N TRP A 170 -8.24 10.85 -16.20
CA TRP A 170 -8.59 9.70 -17.01
C TRP A 170 -9.93 9.93 -17.72
N GLN A 171 -9.85 10.56 -18.89
CA GLN A 171 -11.05 10.98 -19.64
C GLN A 171 -12.00 9.83 -19.99
N GLU A 172 -11.48 8.63 -20.28
CA GLU A 172 -12.32 7.47 -20.57
C GLU A 172 -13.20 7.08 -19.37
N TYR A 173 -12.62 7.04 -18.17
CA TYR A 173 -13.38 6.76 -16.95
C TYR A 173 -14.40 7.85 -16.64
N LEU A 174 -14.04 9.12 -16.78
CA LEU A 174 -14.98 10.23 -16.56
C LEU A 174 -16.15 10.19 -17.54
N GLY A 175 -15.86 9.86 -18.81
CA GLY A 175 -16.89 9.62 -19.83
C GLY A 175 -17.81 8.46 -19.44
N TYR A 176 -17.23 7.33 -19.03
CA TYR A 176 -17.99 6.17 -18.56
C TYR A 176 -18.88 6.49 -17.35
N VAL A 177 -18.38 7.18 -16.32
CA VAL A 177 -19.17 7.57 -15.14
C VAL A 177 -20.32 8.50 -15.53
N SER A 178 -20.05 9.51 -16.37
CA SER A 178 -21.10 10.39 -16.87
C SER A 178 -22.18 9.62 -17.63
N TRP A 179 -21.77 8.67 -18.47
CA TRP A 179 -22.69 7.81 -19.18
C TRP A 179 -23.50 6.91 -18.24
N ARG A 180 -22.86 6.27 -17.24
CA ARG A 180 -23.52 5.38 -16.29
C ARG A 180 -24.65 6.09 -15.54
N HIS A 181 -24.38 7.27 -15.00
CA HIS A 181 -25.42 8.07 -14.32
C HIS A 181 -26.58 8.45 -15.24
N THR A 182 -26.35 8.63 -16.55
CA THR A 182 -27.46 8.85 -17.50
C THR A 182 -28.33 7.61 -17.63
N VAL A 183 -27.75 6.41 -17.58
CA VAL A 183 -28.53 5.16 -17.56
C VAL A 183 -29.31 5.05 -16.26
N GLU A 184 -28.68 5.25 -15.10
CA GLU A 184 -29.32 5.17 -13.78
C GLU A 184 -30.56 6.04 -13.70
N SER A 185 -30.46 7.30 -14.18
CA SER A 185 -31.59 8.24 -14.21
C SER A 185 -32.78 7.78 -15.06
N ARG A 186 -32.57 6.83 -15.99
CA ARG A 186 -33.60 6.26 -16.86
C ARG A 186 -34.20 4.98 -16.30
N ILE A 187 -33.38 4.15 -15.64
CA ILE A 187 -33.80 2.81 -15.19
C ILE A 187 -34.24 2.78 -13.73
N TRP A 188 -33.88 3.80 -12.94
CA TRP A 188 -34.27 3.91 -11.53
C TRP A 188 -35.18 5.10 -11.28
N THR A 189 -36.06 4.95 -10.30
CA THR A 189 -36.95 6.02 -9.80
C THR A 189 -36.84 6.14 -8.28
N ASP A 190 -37.26 7.29 -7.76
CA ASP A 190 -37.30 7.54 -6.33
C ASP A 190 -38.24 6.53 -5.64
N GLY A 191 -37.72 5.83 -4.63
CA GLY A 191 -38.46 4.83 -3.88
C GLY A 191 -38.35 3.38 -4.37
N MET A 192 -37.63 3.11 -5.48
CA MET A 192 -37.33 1.72 -5.87
C MET A 192 -36.52 1.01 -4.77
N SER A 193 -36.90 -0.23 -4.47
CA SER A 193 -36.13 -1.10 -3.58
C SER A 193 -34.76 -1.39 -4.17
N LEU A 194 -33.79 -1.76 -3.31
CA LEU A 194 -32.47 -2.15 -3.80
C LEU A 194 -32.56 -3.34 -4.77
N LYS A 195 -33.42 -4.31 -4.46
CA LYS A 195 -33.67 -5.46 -5.34
C LYS A 195 -34.16 -5.03 -6.72
N ASP A 196 -35.16 -4.14 -6.79
CA ASP A 196 -35.71 -3.70 -8.07
C ASP A 196 -34.69 -2.89 -8.88
N LYS A 197 -33.85 -2.09 -8.20
CA LYS A 197 -32.74 -1.39 -8.87
C LYS A 197 -31.74 -2.36 -9.48
N MET A 198 -31.38 -3.43 -8.77
CA MET A 198 -30.42 -4.43 -9.26
C MET A 198 -31.01 -5.27 -10.39
N ASP A 199 -32.30 -5.63 -10.30
CA ASP A 199 -32.99 -6.32 -11.38
C ASP A 199 -33.08 -5.45 -12.65
N ALA A 200 -33.45 -4.17 -12.52
CA ALA A 200 -33.49 -3.23 -13.63
C ALA A 200 -32.11 -3.01 -14.27
N ALA A 201 -31.05 -2.89 -13.47
CA ALA A 201 -29.67 -2.74 -13.97
C ALA A 201 -29.21 -3.98 -14.74
N ARG A 202 -29.42 -5.18 -14.17
CA ARG A 202 -29.10 -6.45 -14.84
C ARG A 202 -29.85 -6.58 -16.16
N ASP A 203 -31.14 -6.30 -16.16
CA ASP A 203 -31.98 -6.46 -17.34
C ASP A 203 -31.64 -5.40 -18.41
N PHE A 204 -31.28 -4.18 -18.01
CA PHE A 204 -30.73 -3.16 -18.92
C PHE A 204 -29.47 -3.67 -19.62
N ILE A 205 -28.49 -4.19 -18.86
CA ILE A 205 -27.24 -4.71 -19.42
C ILE A 205 -27.54 -5.86 -20.40
N LYS A 206 -28.36 -6.84 -20.00
CA LYS A 206 -28.68 -7.99 -20.86
C LYS A 206 -29.45 -7.63 -22.13
N THR A 207 -30.21 -6.54 -22.13
CA THR A 207 -31.06 -6.14 -23.26
C THR A 207 -30.36 -5.18 -24.22
N ASN A 208 -29.39 -4.40 -23.75
CA ASN A 208 -28.80 -3.30 -24.52
C ASN A 208 -27.39 -3.60 -25.05
N TYR A 209 -26.88 -4.80 -24.78
CA TYR A 209 -25.49 -5.17 -25.07
C TYR A 209 -25.37 -6.51 -25.75
N ASP A 210 -24.50 -6.56 -26.76
CA ASP A 210 -24.08 -7.80 -27.38
C ASP A 210 -22.87 -8.39 -26.65
N TYR A 211 -22.84 -9.71 -26.52
CA TYR A 211 -21.68 -10.40 -25.97
C TYR A 211 -20.55 -10.49 -27.01
N LYS A 212 -19.35 -10.04 -26.66
CA LYS A 212 -18.15 -10.15 -27.48
C LYS A 212 -16.92 -10.39 -26.62
N ASN A 213 -16.38 -11.60 -26.67
CA ASN A 213 -15.18 -11.99 -25.94
C ASN A 213 -14.00 -11.04 -26.23
N GLY A 214 -13.32 -10.57 -25.18
CA GLY A 214 -12.20 -9.62 -25.28
C GLY A 214 -12.62 -8.15 -25.36
N SER A 215 -13.90 -7.84 -25.10
CA SER A 215 -14.43 -6.47 -25.05
C SER A 215 -14.47 -5.91 -23.63
N GLY A 216 -13.50 -6.27 -22.79
CA GLY A 216 -13.41 -5.88 -21.38
C GLY A 216 -13.03 -4.43 -21.08
N ALA A 217 -12.81 -3.59 -22.09
CA ALA A 217 -12.50 -2.17 -21.88
C ALA A 217 -13.77 -1.32 -21.74
N ALA A 218 -13.74 -0.32 -20.85
CA ALA A 218 -14.89 0.55 -20.57
C ALA A 218 -15.42 1.25 -21.84
N VAL A 219 -14.54 1.65 -22.76
CA VAL A 219 -14.93 2.22 -24.06
C VAL A 219 -15.90 1.34 -24.86
N TYR A 220 -15.75 0.01 -24.83
CA TYR A 220 -16.65 -0.88 -25.56
C TYR A 220 -18.05 -0.90 -24.97
N VAL A 221 -18.16 -0.68 -23.65
CA VAL A 221 -19.42 -0.66 -22.93
C VAL A 221 -20.22 0.59 -23.27
N TYR A 222 -19.66 1.79 -23.14
CA TYR A 222 -20.47 2.99 -23.36
C TYR A 222 -20.55 3.44 -24.82
N ASN A 223 -19.60 3.06 -25.69
CA ASN A 223 -19.58 3.49 -27.10
C ASN A 223 -20.08 2.40 -28.05
N ASP A 224 -19.55 1.18 -27.95
CA ASP A 224 -19.78 0.13 -28.95
C ASP A 224 -20.94 -0.81 -28.59
N LYS A 225 -21.49 -0.66 -27.37
CA LYS A 225 -22.54 -1.54 -26.81
C LYS A 225 -22.18 -3.03 -26.87
N THR A 226 -20.90 -3.34 -26.68
CA THR A 226 -20.41 -4.72 -26.58
C THR A 226 -19.67 -4.90 -25.27
N LEU A 227 -19.74 -6.11 -24.71
CA LEU A 227 -19.06 -6.45 -23.47
C LEU A 227 -18.75 -7.95 -23.40
N ASP A 228 -17.83 -8.31 -22.51
CA ASP A 228 -17.60 -9.68 -22.05
C ASP A 228 -18.03 -9.84 -20.58
N CYS A 229 -17.83 -11.03 -20.01
CA CYS A 229 -18.23 -11.28 -18.62
C CYS A 229 -17.51 -10.37 -17.62
N HIS A 230 -16.29 -9.93 -17.93
CA HIS A 230 -15.53 -9.01 -17.09
C HIS A 230 -16.18 -7.63 -17.07
N SER A 231 -16.41 -7.06 -18.24
CA SER A 231 -17.00 -5.72 -18.36
C SER A 231 -18.48 -5.68 -17.93
N ALA A 232 -19.24 -6.76 -18.14
CA ALA A 232 -20.59 -6.91 -17.57
C ALA A 232 -20.58 -6.90 -16.03
N THR A 233 -19.57 -7.53 -15.43
CA THR A 233 -19.39 -7.59 -13.98
C THR A 233 -18.93 -6.27 -13.39
N GLU A 234 -18.07 -5.52 -14.10
CA GLU A 234 -17.66 -4.17 -13.70
C GLU A 234 -18.87 -3.23 -13.69
N ILE A 235 -19.60 -3.14 -14.79
CA ILE A 235 -20.73 -2.22 -14.88
C ILE A 235 -21.87 -2.57 -13.92
N MET A 236 -22.21 -3.86 -13.76
CA MET A 236 -23.21 -4.29 -12.80
C MET A 236 -22.76 -4.00 -11.36
N GLY A 237 -21.48 -4.22 -11.06
CA GLY A 237 -20.89 -3.87 -9.77
C GLY A 237 -20.94 -2.37 -9.50
N ASP A 238 -20.70 -1.54 -10.51
CA ASP A 238 -20.74 -0.09 -10.39
C ASP A 238 -22.16 0.44 -10.16
N PHE A 239 -23.16 -0.06 -10.88
CA PHE A 239 -24.57 0.23 -10.57
C PHE A 239 -24.90 -0.15 -9.12
N ALA A 240 -24.44 -1.32 -8.67
CA ALA A 240 -24.69 -1.77 -7.31
C ALA A 240 -24.03 -0.85 -6.26
N LYS A 241 -22.79 -0.41 -6.49
CA LYS A 241 -22.09 0.55 -5.62
C LYS A 241 -22.78 1.92 -5.60
N ASP A 242 -23.21 2.44 -6.74
CA ASP A 242 -23.93 3.72 -6.83
C ASP A 242 -25.31 3.66 -6.15
N ALA A 243 -25.93 2.47 -6.13
CA ALA A 243 -27.15 2.21 -5.34
C ALA A 243 -26.90 1.99 -3.84
N GLY A 244 -25.64 2.02 -3.38
CA GLY A 244 -25.26 1.83 -1.97
C GLY A 244 -25.23 0.36 -1.52
N ALA A 245 -25.18 -0.59 -2.45
CA ALA A 245 -25.12 -2.02 -2.13
C ALA A 245 -23.72 -2.46 -1.72
N ASN A 246 -23.64 -3.49 -0.88
CA ASN A 246 -22.40 -4.25 -0.72
C ASN A 246 -22.26 -5.23 -1.89
N VAL A 247 -21.12 -5.18 -2.56
CA VAL A 247 -20.83 -5.95 -3.77
C VAL A 247 -19.63 -6.83 -3.53
N LYS A 248 -19.71 -8.09 -3.98
CA LYS A 248 -18.59 -9.00 -4.16
C LYS A 248 -18.53 -9.47 -5.59
N TYR A 249 -17.37 -9.97 -5.96
CA TYR A 249 -17.06 -10.45 -7.29
C TYR A 249 -16.80 -11.95 -7.22
N SER A 250 -17.61 -12.73 -7.91
CA SER A 250 -17.52 -14.18 -7.93
C SER A 250 -16.64 -14.66 -9.06
N ASN A 251 -15.98 -15.79 -8.84
CA ASN A 251 -15.23 -16.51 -9.85
C ASN A 251 -15.71 -17.95 -9.93
N THR A 252 -16.24 -18.35 -11.09
CA THR A 252 -16.80 -19.69 -11.29
C THR A 252 -15.76 -20.81 -11.26
N THR A 253 -14.49 -20.50 -11.51
CA THR A 253 -13.40 -21.48 -11.53
C THR A 253 -12.92 -21.81 -10.12
N THR A 254 -12.81 -20.80 -9.24
CA THR A 254 -12.38 -20.99 -7.85
C THR A 254 -13.55 -21.27 -6.91
N GLY A 255 -14.76 -20.85 -7.27
CA GLY A 255 -15.93 -20.87 -6.39
C GLY A 255 -15.88 -19.83 -5.26
N LEU A 256 -14.92 -18.89 -5.32
CA LEU A 256 -14.70 -17.88 -4.28
C LEU A 256 -15.34 -16.53 -4.63
N HIS A 257 -15.57 -15.73 -3.60
CA HIS A 257 -16.08 -14.36 -3.70
C HIS A 257 -15.04 -13.38 -3.15
N TYR A 258 -14.75 -12.35 -3.93
CA TYR A 258 -13.71 -11.36 -3.65
C TYR A 258 -14.34 -10.00 -3.44
N ASP A 259 -13.70 -9.16 -2.64
CA ASP A 259 -14.16 -7.80 -2.41
C ASP A 259 -13.75 -6.86 -3.56
N TYR A 260 -12.73 -7.25 -4.35
CA TYR A 260 -12.24 -6.50 -5.50
C TYR A 260 -12.39 -7.28 -6.80
N PHE A 261 -12.73 -6.56 -7.87
CA PHE A 261 -12.93 -7.17 -9.18
C PHE A 261 -11.64 -7.76 -9.76
N ALA A 262 -10.50 -7.10 -9.54
CA ALA A 262 -9.21 -7.57 -10.04
C ALA A 262 -8.90 -9.02 -9.62
N ASP A 263 -9.32 -9.40 -8.40
CA ASP A 263 -9.07 -10.72 -7.82
C ASP A 263 -10.00 -11.81 -8.40
N SER A 264 -11.14 -11.42 -8.99
CA SER A 264 -12.09 -12.36 -9.58
C SER A 264 -11.80 -12.64 -11.07
N LYS A 265 -10.89 -11.91 -11.71
CA LYS A 265 -10.67 -11.96 -13.17
C LYS A 265 -10.16 -13.29 -13.71
N ALA A 266 -9.53 -14.13 -12.88
CA ALA A 266 -8.94 -15.39 -13.32
C ALA A 266 -9.99 -16.41 -13.81
N GLY A 267 -9.66 -17.29 -14.76
CA GLY A 267 -10.52 -18.42 -15.11
C GLY A 267 -11.66 -18.08 -16.09
N ARG A 268 -12.77 -18.83 -16.02
CA ARG A 268 -13.77 -18.92 -17.11
C ARG A 268 -14.86 -17.86 -17.10
N HIS A 269 -15.40 -17.51 -15.93
CA HIS A 269 -16.55 -16.61 -15.83
C HIS A 269 -16.57 -15.91 -14.47
N THR A 270 -16.91 -14.62 -14.49
CA THR A 270 -17.05 -13.76 -13.31
C THR A 270 -18.40 -13.04 -13.35
N PHE A 271 -18.97 -12.78 -12.17
CA PHE A 271 -20.26 -12.12 -11.99
C PHE A 271 -20.35 -11.52 -10.57
N ASN A 272 -21.30 -10.63 -10.32
CA ASN A 272 -21.45 -10.02 -9.00
C ASN A 272 -22.26 -10.89 -8.04
N VAL A 273 -21.93 -10.83 -6.76
CA VAL A 273 -22.81 -11.25 -5.67
C VAL A 273 -23.13 -10.01 -4.86
N ILE A 274 -24.40 -9.69 -4.70
CA ILE A 274 -24.85 -8.42 -4.13
C ILE A 274 -25.65 -8.72 -2.87
N PHE A 275 -25.38 -7.97 -1.80
CA PHE A 275 -26.11 -8.11 -0.54
C PHE A 275 -27.44 -7.36 -0.60
N ILE A 276 -28.55 -8.10 -0.60
CA ILE A 276 -29.91 -7.59 -0.74
C ILE A 276 -30.79 -8.27 0.31
N ASP A 277 -31.60 -7.48 1.02
CA ASP A 277 -32.59 -7.98 1.99
C ASP A 277 -32.04 -8.99 3.02
N GLY A 278 -30.79 -8.81 3.44
CA GLY A 278 -30.13 -9.64 4.46
C GLY A 278 -29.38 -10.88 3.92
N ALA A 279 -29.33 -11.08 2.60
CA ALA A 279 -28.64 -12.22 1.99
C ALA A 279 -27.79 -11.81 0.78
N TRP A 280 -26.74 -12.61 0.51
CA TRP A 280 -25.94 -12.49 -0.70
C TRP A 280 -26.63 -13.21 -1.86
N ALA A 281 -26.93 -12.49 -2.94
CA ALA A 281 -27.60 -13.01 -4.12
C ALA A 281 -26.76 -12.85 -5.40
N PRO A 282 -26.75 -13.85 -6.31
CA PRO A 282 -26.01 -13.76 -7.55
C PRO A 282 -26.69 -12.80 -8.54
N TYR A 283 -25.91 -11.89 -9.11
CA TYR A 283 -26.32 -10.98 -10.19
C TYR A 283 -25.34 -11.12 -11.35
N ASP A 284 -25.64 -12.08 -12.22
CA ASP A 284 -24.93 -12.23 -13.49
C ASP A 284 -25.63 -11.41 -14.58
N ALA A 285 -24.97 -10.32 -14.97
CA ALA A 285 -25.43 -9.39 -16.00
C ALA A 285 -24.88 -9.72 -17.40
N SER A 286 -24.05 -10.75 -17.53
CA SER A 286 -23.48 -11.13 -18.83
C SER A 286 -24.62 -11.57 -19.78
N PRO A 287 -24.74 -10.96 -20.97
CA PRO A 287 -25.59 -11.47 -22.03
C PRO A 287 -25.14 -12.87 -22.42
N LEU A 288 -26.08 -13.70 -22.87
CA LEU A 288 -25.74 -15.02 -23.38
C LEU A 288 -24.94 -14.87 -24.70
N PRO A 289 -23.92 -15.70 -24.95
CA PRO A 289 -23.21 -15.75 -26.22
C PRO A 289 -24.10 -16.18 -27.39
#